data_AF-A0A1F8FLK0-F1
#
_entry.id   AF-A0A1F8FLK0-F1
#
_cell.length_a   1.000
_cell.length_b   1.000
_cell.length_c   1.000
_cell.angle_alpha   90.00
_cell.angle_beta   90.00
_cell.angle_gamma   90.00
#
_symmetry.space_group_name_H-M   'P 1'
#
loop_
_entity.id
_entity.type
_entity.pdbx_description
1 polymer ?
#
loop_
_entity_poly.entity_id
_entity_poly.type
_entity_poly.pdbx_seq_one_letter_code
_entity_poly.pdbx_strand_id
1 'polypeptide(L)'
;MEQGGTISLLPESRRKLEINVPGENRPLYMGAAVVFISLLLFVTLKLYTSSLTGQFTELENEINTTESQRDKQFEKEALLLNKQFALIGSLLQNHLIWSNVLISVQNLTSSQVQMKTVLGNISESKLEVVGRAASFTTIAKQIAALLSNEAVTDVSLDKVSSFSTGVLEYSMRIVFDKNKFLLTKEK
;
A
#
# COMPACT_ATOMS: atom_id res chain seq x y z
N MET A 1 44.47 -127.15 24.66
CA MET A 1 44.89 -126.35 25.83
C MET A 1 44.44 -124.93 25.53
N GLU A 2 43.25 -124.57 26.01
CA GLU A 2 43.04 -123.65 27.16
C GLU A 2 43.32 -122.19 26.75
N GLN A 3 42.52 -121.18 27.05
CA GLN A 3 41.26 -121.03 27.79
C GLN A 3 40.81 -119.57 27.55
N GLY A 4 39.50 -119.33 27.69
CA GLY A 4 38.94 -118.06 28.17
C GLY A 4 38.76 -116.96 27.12
N GLY A 5 37.64 -116.26 27.02
CA GLY A 5 36.48 -116.22 27.89
C GLY A 5 35.71 -114.93 27.57
N THR A 6 34.42 -115.08 27.28
CA THR A 6 33.30 -114.19 27.59
C THR A 6 33.34 -112.69 27.22
N ILE A 7 32.48 -112.37 26.24
CA ILE A 7 31.43 -111.33 26.23
C ILE A 7 31.79 -109.97 26.84
N SER A 8 31.85 -108.94 26.00
CA SER A 8 31.18 -107.68 26.33
C SER A 8 30.53 -107.10 25.08
N LEU A 9 29.20 -107.16 25.12
CA LEU A 9 28.25 -106.51 24.23
C LEU A 9 28.45 -105.00 24.33
N LEU A 10 29.30 -104.44 23.48
CA LEU A 10 29.23 -103.01 23.21
C LEU A 10 28.32 -102.83 22.00
N PRO A 11 27.14 -102.20 22.16
CA PRO A 11 26.26 -101.96 21.03
C PRO A 11 27.00 -101.08 20.03
N GLU A 12 27.00 -101.49 18.76
CA GLU A 12 27.36 -100.63 17.63
C GLU A 12 26.30 -99.51 17.57
N SER A 13 26.50 -98.50 18.41
CA SER A 13 25.74 -97.26 18.37
C SER A 13 26.17 -96.54 17.10
N ARG A 14 25.56 -96.92 15.98
CA ARG A 14 25.47 -96.03 14.82
C ARG A 14 24.62 -94.84 15.24
N ARG A 15 25.24 -93.89 15.95
CA ARG A 15 24.75 -92.52 15.97
C ARG A 15 24.76 -92.09 14.51
N LYS A 16 23.60 -92.14 13.87
CA LYS A 16 23.32 -91.21 12.78
C LYS A 16 23.77 -89.87 13.33
N LEU A 17 24.78 -89.28 12.70
CA LEU A 17 25.05 -87.87 12.86
C LEU A 17 23.82 -87.19 12.30
N GLU A 18 22.80 -87.04 13.14
CA GLU A 18 21.84 -85.97 12.97
C GLU A 18 22.71 -84.73 13.03
N ILE A 19 23.04 -84.21 11.85
CA ILE A 19 23.52 -82.86 11.69
C ILE A 19 22.31 -82.00 12.09
N ASN A 20 22.08 -81.91 13.39
CA ASN A 20 21.35 -80.82 13.97
C ASN A 20 22.25 -79.63 13.70
N VAL A 21 21.97 -78.94 12.60
CA VAL A 21 22.56 -77.63 12.33
C VAL A 21 22.11 -76.78 13.52
N PRO A 22 22.99 -76.47 14.49
CA PRO A 22 22.60 -75.66 15.62
C PRO A 22 22.61 -74.24 15.07
N GLY A 23 21.50 -73.87 14.46
CA GLY A 23 21.48 -72.79 13.48
C GLY A 23 20.15 -72.06 13.47
N GLU A 24 19.45 -72.01 14.59
CA GLU A 24 18.34 -71.07 14.74
C GLU A 24 18.87 -69.71 15.21
N ASN A 25 19.67 -69.06 14.35
CA ASN A 25 20.20 -67.71 14.57
C ASN A 25 19.13 -66.63 14.42
N ARG A 26 17.84 -66.97 14.64
CA ARG A 26 16.69 -66.05 14.55
C ARG A 26 16.90 -64.75 15.33
N PRO A 27 17.41 -64.74 16.58
CA PRO A 27 17.66 -63.48 17.28
C PRO A 27 18.83 -62.67 16.67
N LEU A 28 19.81 -63.33 16.06
CA LEU A 28 20.96 -62.69 15.42
C LEU A 28 20.55 -62.00 14.12
N TYR A 29 19.73 -62.66 13.29
CA TYR A 29 19.12 -62.04 12.11
C TYR A 29 18.15 -60.92 12.48
N MET A 30 17.38 -61.07 13.56
CA MET A 30 16.49 -60.02 14.05
C MET A 30 17.28 -58.80 14.55
N GLY A 31 18.37 -59.01 15.28
CA GLY A 31 19.28 -57.92 15.68
C GLY A 31 19.94 -57.23 14.49
N ALA A 32 20.42 -57.99 13.51
CA ALA A 32 20.98 -57.44 12.27
C ALA A 32 19.94 -56.63 11.47
N ALA A 33 18.69 -57.09 11.42
CA ALA A 33 17.60 -56.37 10.76
C ALA A 33 17.30 -55.02 11.45
N VAL A 34 17.27 -54.99 12.79
CA VAL A 34 17.05 -53.74 13.55
C VAL A 34 18.18 -52.74 13.32
N VAL A 35 19.43 -53.19 13.34
CA VAL A 35 20.59 -52.33 13.07
C VAL A 35 20.53 -51.78 11.63
N PHE A 36 20.18 -52.63 10.66
CA PHE A 36 20.06 -52.22 9.26
C PHE A 36 18.95 -51.18 9.06
N ILE A 37 17.78 -51.36 9.70
CA ILE A 37 16.69 -50.38 9.67
C ILE A 37 17.13 -49.07 10.33
N SER A 38 17.84 -49.13 11.46
CA SER A 38 18.34 -47.93 12.14
C SER A 38 19.35 -47.16 11.27
N LEU A 39 20.20 -47.87 10.53
CA LEU A 39 21.14 -47.27 9.58
C LEU A 39 20.42 -46.60 8.41
N LEU A 40 19.40 -47.27 7.85
CA LEU A 40 18.57 -46.69 6.79
C LEU A 40 17.85 -45.43 7.27
N LEU A 41 17.27 -45.44 8.46
CA LEU A 41 16.63 -44.26 9.05
C LEU A 41 17.62 -43.10 9.26
N PHE A 42 18.84 -43.40 9.73
CA PHE A 42 19.86 -42.37 9.90
C PHE A 42 20.31 -41.75 8.57
N VAL A 43 20.55 -42.57 7.55
CA VAL A 43 20.98 -42.10 6.22
C VAL A 43 19.88 -41.27 5.56
N THR A 44 18.63 -41.75 5.58
CA THR A 44 17.48 -41.03 5.00
C THR A 44 17.26 -39.68 5.69
N LEU A 45 17.33 -39.63 7.02
CA LEU A 45 17.20 -38.39 7.78
C LEU A 45 18.31 -37.39 7.42
N LYS A 46 19.56 -37.85 7.33
CA LYS A 46 20.70 -36.99 6.97
C LYS A 46 20.58 -36.41 5.55
N LEU A 47 20.12 -37.21 4.59
CA LEU A 47 19.88 -36.75 3.21
C LEU A 47 18.74 -35.73 3.16
N TYR A 48 17.66 -35.97 3.91
CA TYR A 48 16.53 -35.06 3.99
C TYR A 48 16.95 -33.71 4.59
N THR A 49 17.65 -33.71 5.73
CA THR A 49 18.14 -32.46 6.34
C THR A 49 19.12 -31.72 5.44
N SER A 50 20.01 -32.44 4.74
CA SER A 50 20.92 -31.82 3.78
C SER A 50 20.20 -31.19 2.57
N SER A 51 19.13 -31.82 2.08
CA SER A 51 18.30 -31.29 1.00
C SER A 51 17.53 -30.04 1.44
N LEU A 52 16.98 -30.04 2.65
CA LEU A 52 16.30 -28.89 3.22
C LEU A 52 17.27 -27.71 3.40
N THR A 53 18.45 -27.95 3.96
CA THR A 53 19.47 -26.89 4.13
C THR A 53 19.95 -26.32 2.78
N GLY A 54 20.06 -27.17 1.75
CA GLY A 54 20.38 -26.74 0.39
C GLY A 54 19.33 -25.79 -0.19
N GLN A 55 18.05 -26.15 -0.07
CA GLN A 55 16.94 -25.32 -0.55
C GLN A 55 16.83 -23.98 0.19
N PHE A 56 17.06 -23.96 1.51
CA PHE A 56 17.11 -22.71 2.28
C PHE A 56 18.24 -21.80 1.81
N THR A 57 19.42 -22.36 1.55
CA THR A 57 20.58 -21.59 1.08
C THR A 57 20.37 -21.05 -0.33
N GLU A 58 19.73 -21.83 -1.21
CA GLU A 58 19.38 -21.41 -2.57
C GLU A 58 18.34 -20.29 -2.55
N LEU A 59 17.29 -20.42 -1.73
CA LEU A 59 16.26 -19.39 -1.57
C LEU A 59 16.83 -18.10 -0.96
N GLU A 60 17.74 -18.19 0.00
CA GLU A 60 18.40 -17.04 0.60
C GLU A 60 19.35 -16.34 -0.40
N ASN A 61 20.00 -17.11 -1.27
CA ASN A 61 20.76 -16.56 -2.40
C ASN A 61 19.87 -15.92 -3.45
N GLU A 62 18.68 -16.47 -3.75
CA GLU A 62 17.72 -15.89 -4.68
C GLU A 62 17.12 -14.58 -4.13
N ILE A 63 16.83 -14.53 -2.83
CA ILE A 63 16.41 -13.31 -2.13
C ILE A 63 17.54 -12.28 -2.16
N ASN A 64 18.77 -12.67 -1.83
CA ASN A 64 19.91 -11.75 -1.81
C ASN A 64 20.29 -11.24 -3.20
N THR A 65 20.19 -12.07 -4.24
CA THR A 65 20.44 -11.64 -5.63
C THR A 65 19.34 -10.70 -6.12
N THR A 66 18.08 -10.99 -5.85
CA THR A 66 16.93 -10.11 -6.15
C THR A 66 17.03 -8.77 -5.41
N GLU A 67 17.41 -8.80 -4.12
CA GLU A 67 17.62 -7.59 -3.31
C GLU A 67 18.88 -6.81 -3.73
N SER A 68 19.92 -7.47 -4.25
CA SER A 68 21.12 -6.81 -4.79
C SER A 68 20.88 -6.12 -6.14
N GLN A 69 19.94 -6.65 -6.94
CA GLN A 69 19.51 -6.04 -8.19
C GLN A 69 18.53 -4.88 -7.99
N ARG A 70 17.94 -4.76 -6.79
CA ARG A 70 17.04 -3.68 -6.43
C ARG A 70 17.82 -2.48 -5.92
N ASP A 71 17.90 -1.43 -6.74
CA ASP A 71 18.41 -0.15 -6.31
C ASP A 71 17.38 0.54 -5.38
N LYS A 72 17.45 0.20 -4.09
CA LYS A 72 16.60 0.77 -3.02
C LYS A 72 16.72 2.29 -2.92
N GLN A 73 17.82 2.86 -3.41
CA GLN A 73 18.03 4.29 -3.41
C GLN A 73 17.22 4.92 -4.55
N PHE A 74 17.32 4.37 -5.76
CA PHE A 74 16.50 4.80 -6.90
C PHE A 74 14.99 4.64 -6.64
N GLU A 75 14.56 3.53 -6.02
CA GLU A 75 13.14 3.31 -5.68
C GLU A 75 12.62 4.38 -4.69
N LYS A 76 13.42 4.72 -3.68
CA LYS A 76 13.08 5.79 -2.72
C LYS A 76 13.06 7.17 -3.36
N GLU A 77 14.03 7.47 -4.22
CA GLU A 77 14.10 8.73 -4.96
C GLU A 77 12.92 8.89 -5.92
N ALA A 78 12.53 7.83 -6.64
CA ALA A 78 11.36 7.83 -7.52
C ALA A 78 10.05 8.03 -6.74
N LEU A 79 9.92 7.41 -5.56
CA LEU A 79 8.74 7.55 -4.70
C LEU A 79 8.66 8.97 -4.09
N LEU A 80 9.80 9.54 -3.70
CA LEU A 80 9.91 10.93 -3.25
C LEU A 80 9.53 11.90 -4.37
N LEU A 81 10.05 11.67 -5.58
CA LEU A 81 9.77 12.48 -6.76
C LEU A 81 8.28 12.45 -7.14
N ASN A 82 7.65 11.27 -7.11
CA ASN A 82 6.21 11.14 -7.36
C ASN A 82 5.38 11.93 -6.32
N LYS A 83 5.73 11.83 -5.03
CA LYS A 83 5.08 12.64 -3.97
C LYS A 83 5.25 14.15 -4.21
N GLN A 84 6.43 14.59 -4.63
CA GLN A 84 6.67 16.00 -4.97
C GLN A 84 5.84 16.45 -6.18
N PHE A 85 5.76 15.63 -7.23
CA PHE A 85 4.91 15.93 -8.40
C PHE A 85 3.41 15.93 -8.07
N ALA A 86 2.93 15.06 -7.20
CA ALA A 86 1.54 15.07 -6.75
C ALA A 86 1.19 16.36 -5.98
N LEU A 87 2.11 16.82 -5.11
CA LEU A 87 1.95 18.09 -4.39
C LEU A 87 1.97 19.27 -5.36
N ILE A 88 2.94 19.34 -6.27
CA ILE A 88 3.06 20.40 -7.26
C ILE A 88 1.86 20.41 -8.21
N GLY A 89 1.39 19.25 -8.66
CA GLY A 89 0.22 19.12 -9.53
C GLY A 89 -1.06 19.66 -8.89
N SER A 90 -1.28 19.37 -7.59
CA SER A 90 -2.43 19.91 -6.85
C SER A 90 -2.35 21.43 -6.68
N LEU A 91 -1.14 21.97 -6.47
CA LEU A 91 -0.92 23.41 -6.35
C LEU A 91 -1.09 24.12 -7.71
N LEU A 92 -0.60 23.54 -8.80
CA LEU A 92 -0.74 24.09 -10.15
C LEU A 92 -2.19 24.12 -10.63
N GLN A 93 -2.96 23.04 -10.38
CA GLN A 93 -4.38 23.02 -10.72
C GLN A 93 -5.15 24.08 -9.94
N ASN A 94 -4.88 24.24 -8.65
CA ASN A 94 -5.50 25.30 -7.85
C ASN A 94 -5.12 26.70 -8.36
N HIS A 95 -3.86 26.94 -8.74
CA HIS A 95 -3.40 28.27 -9.20
C HIS A 95 -4.07 28.72 -10.52
N LEU A 96 -4.22 27.84 -11.50
CA LEU A 96 -4.92 28.15 -12.76
C LEU A 96 -6.39 28.51 -12.52
N ILE A 97 -7.05 27.78 -11.63
CA ILE A 97 -8.46 28.03 -11.31
C ILE A 97 -8.60 29.37 -10.57
N TRP A 98 -7.74 29.67 -9.58
CA TRP A 98 -7.77 30.96 -8.89
C TRP A 98 -7.46 32.14 -9.78
N SER A 99 -6.55 31.99 -10.76
CA SER A 99 -6.23 33.05 -11.70
C SER A 99 -7.46 33.44 -12.54
N ASN A 100 -8.19 32.45 -13.07
CA ASN A 100 -9.42 32.69 -13.83
C ASN A 100 -10.55 33.26 -12.96
N VAL A 101 -10.65 32.81 -11.71
CA VAL A 101 -11.60 33.35 -10.73
C VAL A 101 -11.29 34.81 -10.43
N LEU A 102 -10.02 35.17 -10.17
CA LEU A 102 -9.62 36.56 -9.90
C LEU A 102 -9.92 37.48 -11.08
N ILE A 103 -9.63 37.04 -12.31
CA ILE A 103 -9.94 37.81 -13.53
C ILE A 103 -11.45 38.01 -13.67
N SER A 104 -12.25 36.96 -13.46
CA SER A 104 -13.71 37.05 -13.53
C SER A 104 -14.28 38.00 -12.46
N VAL A 105 -13.75 37.94 -11.23
CA VAL A 105 -14.15 38.83 -10.13
C VAL A 105 -13.72 40.28 -10.42
N GLN A 106 -12.53 40.50 -10.97
CA GLN A 106 -12.04 41.82 -11.37
C GLN A 106 -12.95 42.44 -12.43
N ASN A 107 -13.32 41.68 -13.47
CA ASN A 107 -14.19 42.17 -14.54
C ASN A 107 -15.61 42.49 -14.06
N LEU A 108 -16.09 41.81 -13.02
CA LEU A 108 -17.43 42.00 -12.46
C LEU A 108 -17.47 43.05 -11.34
N THR A 109 -16.32 43.56 -10.88
CA THR A 109 -16.28 44.56 -9.81
C THR A 109 -16.37 45.96 -10.37
N SER A 110 -17.37 46.73 -9.93
CA SER A 110 -17.52 48.15 -10.27
C SER A 110 -16.33 48.96 -9.75
N SER A 111 -15.87 49.97 -10.51
CA SER A 111 -14.71 50.81 -10.14
C SER A 111 -14.90 51.61 -8.84
N GLN A 112 -16.12 51.66 -8.30
CA GLN A 112 -16.48 52.36 -7.07
C GLN A 112 -16.50 51.45 -5.82
N VAL A 113 -16.04 50.21 -5.94
CA VAL A 113 -16.03 49.21 -4.87
C VAL A 113 -14.59 48.79 -4.57
N GLN A 114 -14.17 48.87 -3.31
CA GLN A 114 -12.88 48.36 -2.88
C GLN A 114 -13.06 46.98 -2.24
N MET A 115 -12.57 45.92 -2.89
CA MET A 115 -12.57 44.57 -2.31
C MET A 115 -11.42 44.42 -1.32
N LYS A 116 -11.74 43.96 -0.11
CA LYS A 116 -10.77 43.70 0.97
C LYS A 116 -10.39 42.22 1.03
N THR A 117 -11.35 41.33 0.80
CA THR A 117 -11.12 39.89 0.88
C THR A 117 -12.07 39.18 -0.08
N VAL A 118 -11.54 38.19 -0.81
CA VAL A 118 -12.31 37.32 -1.70
C VAL A 118 -11.97 35.88 -1.32
N LEU A 119 -12.97 35.12 -0.88
CA LEU A 119 -12.84 33.71 -0.49
C LEU A 119 -13.74 32.87 -1.40
N GLY A 120 -13.14 32.17 -2.36
CA GLY A 120 -13.82 31.22 -3.23
C GLY A 120 -13.72 29.78 -2.73
N ASN A 121 -14.86 29.10 -2.61
CA ASN A 121 -14.93 27.65 -2.49
C ASN A 121 -15.51 27.08 -3.80
N ILE A 122 -14.60 26.66 -4.70
CA ILE A 122 -14.93 26.08 -6.00
C ILE A 122 -15.68 24.75 -5.86
N SER A 123 -15.43 23.97 -4.81
CA SER A 123 -16.14 22.72 -4.54
C SER A 123 -17.62 22.96 -4.22
N GLU A 124 -17.94 24.07 -3.56
CA GLU A 124 -19.30 24.45 -3.18
C GLU A 124 -19.98 25.45 -4.13
N SER A 125 -19.30 25.90 -5.19
CA SER A 125 -19.81 26.94 -6.11
C SER A 125 -20.12 28.28 -5.42
N LYS A 126 -19.36 28.62 -4.37
CA LYS A 126 -19.60 29.82 -3.54
C LYS A 126 -18.40 30.73 -3.55
N LEU A 127 -18.66 32.03 -3.61
CA LEU A 127 -17.67 33.08 -3.49
C LEU A 127 -18.14 34.07 -2.41
N GLU A 128 -17.34 34.27 -1.38
CA GLU A 128 -17.58 35.30 -0.36
C GLU A 128 -16.69 36.51 -0.65
N VAL A 129 -17.30 37.68 -0.77
CA VAL A 129 -16.64 38.94 -1.08
C VAL A 129 -16.91 39.92 0.06
N VAL A 130 -15.83 40.38 0.68
CA VAL A 130 -15.85 41.47 1.65
C VAL A 130 -15.30 42.71 0.97
N GLY A 131 -16.11 43.77 0.92
CA GLY A 131 -15.77 45.01 0.23
C GLY A 131 -16.23 46.25 0.96
N ARG A 132 -15.77 47.41 0.48
CA ARG A 132 -16.18 48.74 0.92
C ARG A 132 -16.85 49.47 -0.21
N ALA A 133 -17.96 50.14 0.11
CA ALA A 133 -18.75 50.93 -0.81
C ALA A 133 -19.09 52.30 -0.22
N ALA A 134 -19.23 53.28 -1.10
CA ALA A 134 -19.57 54.66 -0.72
C ALA A 134 -21.03 54.81 -0.23
N SER A 135 -21.95 53.92 -0.64
CA SER A 135 -23.35 53.98 -0.24
C SER A 135 -24.07 52.64 -0.46
N PHE A 136 -25.24 52.46 0.16
CA PHE A 136 -26.10 51.30 -0.09
C PHE A 136 -26.54 51.21 -1.56
N THR A 137 -26.68 52.35 -2.24
CA THR A 137 -27.02 52.37 -3.67
C THR A 137 -25.91 51.78 -4.53
N THR A 138 -24.64 51.97 -4.14
CA THR A 138 -23.48 51.39 -4.81
C THR A 138 -23.45 49.87 -4.62
N ILE A 139 -23.78 49.38 -3.42
CA ILE A 139 -23.89 47.94 -3.14
C ILE A 139 -25.02 47.32 -3.96
N ALA A 140 -26.20 47.95 -4.01
CA ALA A 140 -27.34 47.46 -4.79
C ALA A 140 -27.02 47.39 -6.29
N LYS A 141 -26.34 48.42 -6.84
CA LYS A 141 -25.87 48.41 -8.24
C LYS A 141 -24.88 47.28 -8.51
N GLN A 142 -23.97 47.02 -7.56
CA GLN A 142 -23.01 45.92 -7.67
C GLN A 142 -23.72 44.55 -7.68
N ILE A 143 -24.70 44.34 -6.80
CA ILE A 143 -25.51 43.11 -6.77
C ILE A 143 -26.28 42.94 -8.08
N ALA A 144 -26.90 44.01 -8.59
CA ALA A 144 -27.62 43.98 -9.85
C ALA A 144 -26.70 43.64 -11.04
N ALA A 145 -25.49 44.19 -11.08
CA ALA A 145 -24.50 43.87 -12.09
C ALA A 145 -24.05 42.40 -12.03
N LEU A 146 -23.90 41.84 -10.82
CA LEU A 146 -23.57 40.43 -10.62
C LEU A 146 -24.72 39.51 -11.08
N LEU A 147 -25.96 39.79 -10.69
CA LEU A 147 -27.14 39.03 -11.09
C LEU A 147 -27.45 39.12 -12.59
N SER A 148 -26.92 40.14 -13.27
CA SER A 148 -27.07 40.29 -14.73
C SER A 148 -26.17 39.32 -15.52
N ASN A 149 -25.21 38.67 -14.86
CA ASN A 149 -24.32 37.70 -15.51
C ASN A 149 -24.91 36.28 -15.44
N GLU A 150 -25.02 35.61 -16.59
CA GLU A 150 -25.51 34.22 -16.67
C GLU A 150 -24.71 33.19 -15.87
N ALA A 151 -23.47 33.53 -15.47
CA ALA A 151 -22.62 32.70 -14.64
C ALA A 151 -22.98 32.78 -13.14
N VAL A 152 -23.75 33.78 -12.71
CA VAL A 152 -24.15 34.00 -11.32
C VAL A 152 -25.59 33.52 -11.13
N THR A 153 -25.80 32.60 -10.19
CA THR A 153 -27.11 32.02 -9.89
C THR A 153 -27.83 32.76 -8.79
N ASP A 154 -27.10 33.19 -7.76
CA ASP A 154 -27.66 33.89 -6.61
C ASP A 154 -26.62 34.80 -5.94
N VAL A 155 -27.10 35.85 -5.27
CA VAL A 155 -26.28 36.79 -4.50
C VAL A 155 -26.99 37.12 -3.19
N SER A 156 -26.40 36.73 -2.07
CA SER A 156 -26.88 37.05 -0.73
C SER A 156 -25.99 38.09 -0.05
N LEU A 157 -26.58 39.09 0.59
CA LEU A 157 -25.88 40.09 1.39
C LEU A 157 -25.92 39.66 2.86
N ASP A 158 -24.77 39.31 3.43
CA ASP A 158 -24.70 38.75 4.79
C ASP A 158 -24.63 39.84 5.87
N LYS A 159 -23.76 40.84 5.66
CA LYS A 159 -23.50 41.87 6.66
C LYS A 159 -23.22 43.21 5.99
N VAL A 160 -23.75 44.29 6.56
CA VAL A 160 -23.34 45.66 6.24
C VAL A 160 -23.06 46.41 7.53
N SER A 161 -21.91 47.05 7.62
CA SER A 161 -21.50 47.90 8.74
C SER A 161 -21.03 49.25 8.23
N SER A 162 -21.50 50.33 8.84
CA SER A 162 -21.03 51.69 8.55
C SER A 162 -19.85 52.05 9.44
N PHE A 163 -18.80 52.61 8.83
CA PHE A 163 -17.75 53.30 9.58
C PHE A 163 -18.18 54.72 9.94
N SER A 164 -17.58 55.28 10.99
CA SER A 164 -17.76 56.68 11.41
C SER A 164 -17.38 57.70 10.32
N THR A 165 -16.64 57.26 9.30
CA THR A 165 -16.24 58.05 8.12
C THR A 165 -17.31 58.08 7.02
N GLY A 166 -18.45 57.40 7.19
CA GLY A 166 -19.53 57.34 6.20
C GLY A 166 -19.38 56.25 5.12
N VAL A 167 -18.28 55.49 5.15
CA VAL A 167 -18.04 54.35 4.25
C VAL A 167 -18.71 53.09 4.79
N LEU A 168 -19.34 52.30 3.92
CA LEU A 168 -19.97 51.03 4.30
C LEU A 168 -19.03 49.87 3.97
N GLU A 169 -18.78 48.98 4.93
CA GLU A 169 -18.18 47.66 4.70
C GLU A 169 -19.29 46.62 4.63
N TYR A 170 -19.23 45.79 3.60
CA TYR A 170 -20.23 44.78 3.34
C TYR A 170 -19.58 43.42 3.09
N SER A 171 -20.30 42.36 3.43
CA SER A 171 -19.99 40.97 3.09
C SER A 171 -21.14 40.42 2.26
N MET A 172 -20.81 39.87 1.09
CA MET A 172 -21.78 39.20 0.23
C MET A 172 -21.28 37.81 -0.15
N ARG A 173 -22.20 36.88 -0.31
CA ARG A 173 -21.97 35.56 -0.85
C ARG A 173 -22.62 35.45 -2.21
N ILE A 174 -21.86 34.95 -3.17
CA ILE A 174 -22.25 34.80 -4.57
C ILE A 174 -22.22 33.30 -4.87
N VAL A 175 -23.32 32.77 -5.39
CA VAL A 175 -23.43 31.39 -5.87
C VAL A 175 -23.33 31.43 -7.39
N PHE A 176 -22.44 30.63 -7.97
CA PHE A 176 -22.15 30.65 -9.41
C PHE A 176 -22.23 29.26 -10.06
N ASP A 177 -22.50 29.19 -11.35
CA ASP A 177 -22.41 27.94 -12.11
C ASP A 177 -20.95 27.67 -12.48
N LYS A 178 -20.36 26.58 -11.96
CA LYS A 178 -18.94 26.24 -12.18
C LYS A 178 -18.58 26.17 -13.66
N ASN A 179 -19.47 25.65 -14.50
CA ASN A 179 -19.19 25.45 -15.92
C ASN A 179 -19.17 26.77 -16.67
N LYS A 180 -19.96 27.75 -16.25
CA LYS A 180 -20.01 29.07 -16.91
C LYS A 180 -18.99 30.05 -16.33
N PHE A 181 -18.72 29.98 -15.03
CA PHE A 181 -17.83 30.91 -14.32
C PHE A 181 -16.35 30.59 -14.50
N LEU A 182 -15.97 29.30 -14.57
CA LEU A 182 -14.56 28.87 -14.67
C LEU A 182 -14.08 28.69 -16.11
N LEU A 183 -15.01 28.53 -17.06
CA LEU A 183 -14.72 28.34 -18.48
C LEU A 183 -14.97 29.61 -19.29
N THR A 184 -14.85 30.80 -18.68
CA THR A 184 -14.90 32.07 -19.41
C THR A 184 -13.87 32.03 -20.53
N LYS A 185 -14.31 31.66 -21.73
CA LYS A 185 -13.53 31.81 -22.96
C LYS A 185 -13.33 33.30 -23.12
N GLU A 186 -12.09 33.74 -23.00
CA GLU A 186 -11.69 35.01 -23.60
C GLU A 186 -12.21 35.03 -25.04
N LYS A 187 -12.98 36.07 -25.34
CA LYS A 187 -13.41 36.41 -26.68
C LYS A 187 -12.76 37.71 -27.05
#